data_AF-A0A2E3TRW4-F1
#
_entry.id   AF-A0A2E3TRW4-F1
#
_cell.length_a   1.000
_cell.length_b   1.000
_cell.length_c   1.000
_cell.angle_alpha   90.00
_cell.angle_beta   90.00
_cell.angle_gamma   90.00
#
_symmetry.space_group_name_H-M   'P 1'
#
loop_
_entity.id
_entity.type
_entity.pdbx_description
1 polymer ?
#
loop_
_entity_poly.entity_id
_entity_poly.type
_entity_poly.pdbx_seq_one_letter_code
_entity_poly.pdbx_strand_id
1 'polypeptide(L)'
;MNFRKATLGGTGLVCDETHTSLVDGGLGPRRCVASTVVLMSQTLSRGPVSGTAVKANAAKRKPFLLDLYGTAVGKKYVMAITGLIGIGFVLTHMIGNLKMYLGVITEGDERVYDIDIYGEFLRELLVPILPRTYLLWGLRLVLIGALVLHLHAAWSLTQLNRKARSVKYQSTRDYQIASFASRSMRWTGITVLAFLAWHLADLTWGWVNPDFVRGAAYRNIDASLSRIPVALLYIVANIALGIHLFHGTWSLFQSLGANNPRFNNWRKGLAAGVATLIVAGNVSFPIAVLAGIVEYDPDAVTHSVEAEETGE
;
A
#
# COMPACT_ATOMS: atom_id res chain seq x y z
N MET A 1 56.68 -38.84 -7.83
CA MET A 1 56.40 -40.02 -6.98
C MET A 1 55.00 -40.54 -7.32
N ASN A 2 54.96 -41.70 -7.98
CA ASN A 2 53.75 -42.46 -8.29
C ASN A 2 53.16 -43.05 -7.01
N PHE A 3 51.85 -42.97 -6.81
CA PHE A 3 51.13 -43.95 -5.99
C PHE A 3 49.84 -44.39 -6.68
N ARG A 4 49.90 -45.61 -7.22
CA ARG A 4 48.74 -46.41 -7.65
C ARG A 4 47.92 -46.79 -6.42
N LYS A 5 46.61 -46.56 -6.45
CA LYS A 5 45.67 -47.24 -5.55
C LYS A 5 45.19 -48.52 -6.24
N ALA A 6 45.63 -49.66 -5.73
CA ALA A 6 45.10 -50.97 -6.08
C ALA A 6 43.80 -51.20 -5.32
N THR A 7 42.74 -51.52 -6.05
CA THR A 7 41.45 -52.01 -5.54
C THR A 7 41.57 -53.49 -5.17
N LEU A 8 41.44 -53.80 -3.87
CA LEU A 8 41.19 -55.15 -3.38
C LEU A 8 39.66 -55.34 -3.31
N GLY A 9 39.14 -56.23 -4.17
CA GLY A 9 37.75 -56.65 -4.15
C GLY A 9 37.50 -57.60 -2.97
N GLY A 10 36.71 -57.15 -2.00
CA GLY A 10 36.20 -57.99 -0.93
C GLY A 10 34.95 -58.73 -1.39
N THR A 11 35.03 -60.06 -1.44
CA THR A 11 33.88 -60.96 -1.54
C THR A 11 33.10 -60.92 -0.22
N GLY A 12 31.93 -60.28 -0.22
CA GLY A 12 30.94 -60.39 0.86
C GLY A 12 29.95 -61.51 0.55
N LEU A 13 29.88 -62.52 1.42
CA LEU A 13 28.80 -63.51 1.46
C LEU A 13 27.62 -62.88 2.22
N VAL A 14 26.46 -62.77 1.58
CA VAL A 14 25.19 -62.41 2.23
C VAL A 14 24.37 -63.69 2.36
N CYS A 15 24.13 -64.11 3.60
CA CYS A 15 23.15 -65.15 3.92
C CYS A 15 21.84 -64.45 4.32
N ASP A 16 20.75 -64.79 3.64
CA ASP A 16 19.42 -64.28 3.95
C ASP A 16 18.86 -65.06 5.17
N GLU A 17 18.90 -64.42 6.33
CA GLU A 17 18.09 -64.83 7.48
C GLU A 17 16.81 -64.01 7.43
N THR A 18 15.69 -64.62 7.02
CA THR A 18 14.39 -64.57 7.70
C THR A 18 13.28 -65.02 6.76
N HIS A 19 12.78 -66.24 6.94
CA HIS A 19 11.36 -66.52 7.11
C HIS A 19 11.18 -68.01 7.43
N THR A 20 11.06 -68.28 8.72
CA THR A 20 10.65 -69.58 9.26
C THR A 20 9.15 -69.74 9.00
N SER A 21 8.77 -70.60 8.06
CA SER A 21 7.43 -71.18 8.00
C SER A 21 7.52 -72.70 8.14
N LEU A 22 6.91 -73.18 9.21
CA LEU A 22 6.95 -74.53 9.73
C LEU A 22 5.90 -75.39 9.01
N VAL A 23 6.29 -76.24 8.06
CA VAL A 23 5.46 -77.35 7.54
C VAL A 23 6.36 -78.51 7.09
N ASP A 24 6.12 -79.68 7.68
CA ASP A 24 6.46 -81.06 7.28
C ASP A 24 7.90 -81.47 6.90
N GLY A 25 8.46 -82.33 7.76
CA GLY A 25 9.23 -83.55 7.45
C GLY A 25 10.17 -83.57 6.25
N GLY A 26 11.48 -83.47 6.52
CA GLY A 26 12.53 -84.02 5.64
C GLY A 26 13.78 -83.15 5.53
N LEU A 27 14.93 -83.69 5.94
CA LEU A 27 16.24 -83.10 5.67
C LEU A 27 16.60 -83.28 4.19
N GLY A 28 16.42 -82.22 3.39
CA GLY A 28 16.97 -82.11 2.04
C GLY A 28 18.24 -81.24 2.02
N PRO A 29 19.25 -81.55 1.18
CA PRO A 29 20.50 -80.80 1.14
C PRO A 29 20.29 -79.39 0.57
N ARG A 30 20.82 -78.38 1.26
CA ARG A 30 20.82 -76.99 0.79
C ARG A 30 21.68 -76.87 -0.47
N ARG A 31 21.05 -76.57 -1.61
CA ARG A 31 21.75 -76.20 -2.85
C ARG A 31 22.18 -74.74 -2.76
N CYS A 32 23.47 -74.48 -2.58
CA CYS A 32 24.04 -73.16 -2.84
C CYS A 32 24.21 -72.98 -4.34
N VAL A 33 23.48 -72.05 -4.95
CA VAL A 33 23.68 -71.64 -6.34
C VAL A 33 24.65 -70.46 -6.33
N ALA A 34 25.84 -70.63 -6.92
CA ALA A 34 26.76 -69.52 -7.15
C ALA A 34 26.15 -68.60 -8.23
N SER A 35 25.68 -67.41 -7.84
CA SER A 35 25.20 -66.40 -8.78
C SER A 35 26.33 -65.41 -9.03
N THR A 36 26.92 -65.45 -10.24
CA THR A 36 27.92 -64.47 -10.68
C THR A 36 27.19 -63.18 -11.07
N VAL A 37 27.12 -62.22 -10.15
CA VAL A 37 26.66 -60.86 -10.49
C VAL A 37 27.79 -60.17 -11.26
N VAL A 38 27.67 -60.14 -12.59
CA VAL A 38 28.49 -59.28 -13.45
C VAL A 38 28.05 -57.83 -13.23
N LEU A 39 28.83 -57.05 -12.49
CA LEU A 39 28.66 -55.60 -12.42
C LEU A 39 29.04 -54.99 -13.79
N MET A 40 28.05 -54.79 -14.66
CA MET A 40 28.19 -53.90 -15.82
C MET A 40 28.14 -52.45 -15.35
N SER A 41 29.29 -51.89 -15.00
CA SER A 41 29.44 -50.44 -14.78
C SER A 41 29.47 -49.73 -16.14
N GLN A 42 28.29 -49.45 -16.70
CA GLN A 42 28.18 -48.56 -17.85
C GLN A 42 28.25 -47.12 -17.34
N THR A 43 29.43 -46.51 -17.49
CA THR A 43 29.58 -45.07 -17.33
C THR A 43 28.89 -44.39 -18.52
N LEU A 44 27.64 -43.96 -18.32
CA LEU A 44 26.96 -43.07 -19.25
C LEU A 44 27.74 -41.76 -19.33
N SER A 45 28.53 -41.61 -20.40
CA SER A 45 29.13 -40.34 -20.78
C SER A 45 28.00 -39.37 -21.12
N ARG A 46 27.65 -38.52 -20.16
CA ARG A 46 26.78 -37.37 -20.42
C ARG A 46 27.58 -36.39 -21.26
N GLY A 47 27.23 -36.28 -22.55
CA GLY A 47 27.72 -35.21 -23.41
C GLY A 47 27.48 -33.84 -22.76
N PRO A 48 28.29 -32.83 -23.11
CA PRO A 48 28.17 -31.51 -22.50
C PRO A 48 26.74 -31.02 -22.72
N VAL A 49 26.06 -30.69 -21.62
CA VAL A 49 24.81 -29.93 -21.66
C VAL A 49 25.14 -28.64 -22.42
N SER A 50 24.71 -28.60 -23.67
CA SER A 50 24.57 -27.38 -24.46
C SER A 50 23.65 -26.47 -23.67
N GLY A 51 24.25 -25.71 -22.75
CA GLY A 51 23.56 -24.64 -22.05
C GLY A 51 22.92 -23.78 -23.11
N THR A 52 21.60 -23.71 -23.08
CA THR A 52 20.81 -22.65 -23.67
C THR A 52 21.20 -21.34 -22.96
N ALA A 53 22.43 -20.88 -23.21
CA ALA A 53 22.74 -19.47 -23.18
C ALA A 53 21.99 -18.89 -24.38
N VAL A 54 20.67 -18.71 -24.21
CA VAL A 54 19.92 -17.75 -24.99
C VAL A 54 20.78 -16.51 -24.93
N LYS A 55 21.36 -16.10 -26.08
CA LYS A 55 22.07 -14.83 -26.22
C LYS A 55 21.19 -13.82 -25.49
N ALA A 56 21.65 -13.37 -24.32
CA ALA A 56 20.94 -12.37 -23.58
C ALA A 56 20.87 -11.20 -24.55
N ASN A 57 19.67 -10.92 -25.07
CA ASN A 57 19.43 -9.71 -25.83
C ASN A 57 20.08 -8.62 -24.98
N ALA A 58 21.05 -7.91 -25.56
CA ALA A 58 21.75 -6.82 -24.92
C ALA A 58 20.72 -5.71 -24.67
N ALA A 59 19.87 -5.93 -23.67
CA ALA A 59 18.85 -5.03 -23.23
C ALA A 59 19.64 -3.83 -22.72
N LYS A 60 19.45 -2.67 -23.37
CA LYS A 60 20.02 -1.39 -22.94
C LYS A 60 19.98 -1.35 -21.41
N ARG A 61 21.15 -1.24 -20.77
CA ARG A 61 21.26 -1.14 -19.32
C ARG A 61 20.38 0.03 -18.88
N LYS A 62 19.25 -0.28 -18.28
CA LYS A 62 18.36 0.74 -17.71
C LYS A 62 19.09 1.37 -16.52
N PRO A 63 18.86 2.66 -16.22
CA PRO A 63 19.41 3.26 -15.01
C PRO A 63 18.97 2.46 -13.79
N PHE A 64 19.85 2.34 -12.79
CA PHE A 64 19.68 1.46 -11.61
C PHE A 64 18.30 1.59 -10.95
N LEU A 65 17.76 2.80 -10.85
CA LEU A 65 16.44 3.05 -10.25
C LEU A 65 15.30 2.41 -11.05
N LEU A 66 15.36 2.44 -12.39
CA LEU A 66 14.36 1.82 -13.24
C LEU A 66 14.47 0.29 -13.23
N ASP A 67 15.68 -0.23 -13.08
CA ASP A 67 15.91 -1.68 -12.94
C ASP A 67 15.41 -2.18 -11.58
N LEU A 68 15.73 -1.48 -10.49
CA LEU A 68 15.22 -1.74 -9.15
C LEU A 68 13.68 -1.68 -9.13
N TYR A 69 13.07 -0.68 -9.75
CA TYR A 69 11.61 -0.58 -9.88
C TYR A 69 10.99 -1.70 -10.73
N GLY A 70 11.74 -2.27 -11.66
CA GLY A 70 11.30 -3.44 -12.43
C GLY A 70 10.96 -4.63 -11.52
N THR A 71 11.69 -4.77 -10.41
CA THR A 71 11.55 -5.87 -9.46
C THR A 71 10.27 -5.77 -8.61
N ALA A 72 9.82 -6.92 -8.07
CA ALA A 72 8.71 -6.96 -7.11
C ALA A 72 9.03 -6.23 -5.80
N VAL A 73 10.31 -6.20 -5.41
CA VAL A 73 10.79 -5.55 -4.17
C VAL A 73 10.76 -4.03 -4.34
N GLY A 74 11.31 -3.50 -5.43
CA GLY A 74 11.28 -2.06 -5.71
C GLY A 74 9.87 -1.48 -5.77
N LYS A 75 8.91 -2.22 -6.36
CA LYS A 75 7.49 -1.82 -6.37
C LYS A 75 6.88 -1.74 -4.97
N LYS A 76 7.25 -2.63 -4.05
CA LYS A 76 6.79 -2.56 -2.64
C LYS A 76 7.37 -1.36 -1.91
N TYR A 77 8.64 -1.03 -2.15
CA TYR A 77 9.25 0.19 -1.60
C TYR A 77 8.55 1.45 -2.11
N VAL A 78 8.30 1.56 -3.42
CA VAL A 78 7.55 2.69 -3.98
C VAL A 78 6.15 2.77 -3.38
N MET A 79 5.44 1.64 -3.25
CA MET A 79 4.11 1.61 -2.63
C MET A 79 4.14 2.08 -1.16
N ALA A 80 5.18 1.69 -0.40
CA ALA A 80 5.36 2.09 0.99
C ALA A 80 5.70 3.58 1.14
N ILE A 81 6.66 4.09 0.37
CA ILE A 81 7.09 5.50 0.43
C ILE A 81 5.95 6.43 0.01
N THR A 82 5.29 6.12 -1.10
CA THR A 82 4.13 6.91 -1.57
C THR A 82 2.96 6.84 -0.58
N GLY A 83 2.72 5.68 0.03
CA GLY A 83 1.74 5.53 1.11
C GLY A 83 2.09 6.38 2.34
N LEU A 84 3.38 6.47 2.71
CA LEU A 84 3.83 7.31 3.81
C LEU A 84 3.59 8.81 3.53
N ILE A 85 3.92 9.25 2.31
CA ILE A 85 3.63 10.62 1.84
C ILE A 85 2.12 10.90 1.93
N GLY A 86 1.29 9.94 1.48
CA GLY A 86 -0.16 10.05 1.55
C GLY A 86 -0.70 10.13 3.00
N ILE A 87 -0.19 9.31 3.92
CA ILE A 87 -0.54 9.37 5.35
C ILE A 87 -0.18 10.74 5.93
N GLY A 88 1.04 11.22 5.68
CA GLY A 88 1.50 12.53 6.14
C GLY A 88 0.61 13.66 5.61
N PHE A 89 0.29 13.62 4.32
CA PHE A 89 -0.62 14.59 3.70
C PHE A 89 -2.00 14.58 4.34
N VAL A 90 -2.65 13.43 4.44
CA VAL A 90 -4.01 13.34 5.02
C VAL A 90 -4.01 13.84 6.46
N LEU A 91 -2.98 13.54 7.25
CA LEU A 91 -2.84 14.02 8.63
C LEU A 91 -2.70 15.55 8.68
N THR A 92 -1.76 16.12 7.94
CA THR A 92 -1.56 17.58 7.91
C THR A 92 -2.77 18.31 7.31
N HIS A 93 -3.40 17.73 6.28
CA HIS A 93 -4.61 18.27 5.67
C HIS A 93 -5.78 18.29 6.68
N MET A 94 -5.98 17.20 7.43
CA MET A 94 -6.95 17.15 8.52
C MET A 94 -6.65 18.23 9.58
N ILE A 95 -5.38 18.40 9.98
CA ILE A 95 -4.98 19.44 10.94
C ILE A 95 -5.30 20.84 10.42
N GLY A 96 -5.04 21.11 9.14
CA GLY A 96 -5.44 22.36 8.49
C GLY A 96 -6.95 22.56 8.51
N ASN A 97 -7.73 21.51 8.27
CA ASN A 97 -9.20 21.59 8.30
C ASN A 97 -9.76 21.76 9.73
N LEU A 98 -9.06 21.29 10.78
CA LEU A 98 -9.47 21.53 12.18
C LEU A 98 -9.52 23.01 12.54
N LYS A 99 -8.82 23.87 11.78
CA LYS A 99 -8.87 25.33 11.91
C LYS A 99 -10.29 25.89 11.73
N MET A 100 -11.17 25.16 11.02
CA MET A 100 -12.59 25.48 10.92
C MET A 100 -13.25 25.61 12.30
N TYR A 101 -12.85 24.82 13.30
CA TYR A 101 -13.43 24.87 14.64
C TYR A 101 -12.99 26.08 15.46
N LEU A 102 -11.97 26.83 15.01
CA LEU A 102 -11.57 28.07 15.66
C LEU A 102 -12.48 29.25 15.27
N GLY A 103 -13.29 29.09 14.20
CA GLY A 103 -14.28 30.06 13.80
C GLY A 103 -13.67 31.39 13.34
N VAL A 104 -14.36 32.48 13.64
CA VAL A 104 -13.95 33.84 13.28
C VAL A 104 -12.94 34.37 14.29
N ILE A 105 -11.81 34.85 13.78
CA ILE A 105 -10.77 35.52 14.56
C ILE A 105 -10.59 36.95 14.06
N THR A 106 -10.07 37.82 14.94
CA THR A 106 -9.68 39.18 14.57
C THR A 106 -8.20 39.20 14.19
N GLU A 107 -7.91 39.55 12.94
CA GLU A 107 -6.55 39.76 12.43
C GLU A 107 -6.39 41.24 12.06
N GLY A 108 -5.64 42.00 12.86
CA GLY A 108 -5.58 43.45 12.73
C GLY A 108 -6.93 44.11 13.03
N ASP A 109 -7.47 44.83 12.04
CA ASP A 109 -8.78 45.49 12.11
C ASP A 109 -9.90 44.66 11.43
N GLU A 110 -9.58 43.47 10.92
CA GLU A 110 -10.50 42.63 10.14
C GLU A 110 -10.94 41.38 10.91
N ARG A 111 -12.19 40.95 10.69
CA ARG A 111 -12.74 39.69 11.20
C ARG A 111 -12.82 38.70 10.04
N VAL A 112 -12.11 37.57 10.15
CA VAL A 112 -12.02 36.55 9.11
C VAL A 112 -12.03 35.17 9.75
N TYR A 113 -12.47 34.14 9.04
CA TYR A 113 -12.38 32.76 9.50
C TYR A 113 -10.93 32.26 9.51
N ASP A 114 -10.48 31.66 10.61
CA ASP A 114 -9.07 31.22 10.80
C ASP A 114 -8.61 30.19 9.75
N ILE A 115 -9.53 29.39 9.21
CA ILE A 115 -9.24 28.45 8.12
C ILE A 115 -8.87 29.16 6.80
N ASP A 116 -9.46 30.32 6.52
CA ASP A 116 -9.22 31.07 5.29
C ASP A 116 -7.85 31.77 5.38
N ILE A 117 -7.51 32.32 6.55
CA ILE A 117 -6.18 32.85 6.87
C ILE A 117 -5.12 31.75 6.71
N TYR A 118 -5.37 30.55 7.25
CA TYR A 118 -4.47 29.41 7.06
C TYR A 118 -4.29 29.06 5.58
N GLY A 119 -5.36 29.14 4.77
CA GLY A 119 -5.29 28.96 3.32
C GLY A 119 -4.37 29.98 2.64
N GLU A 120 -4.45 31.25 3.01
CA GLU A 120 -3.55 32.30 2.48
C GLU A 120 -2.11 32.11 2.94
N PHE A 121 -1.88 31.79 4.21
CA PHE A 121 -0.56 31.45 4.74
C PHE A 121 0.13 30.35 3.94
N LEU A 122 -0.60 29.30 3.52
CA LEU A 122 -0.04 28.23 2.70
C LEU A 122 0.46 28.71 1.32
N ARG A 123 -0.11 29.79 0.78
CA ARG A 123 0.35 30.40 -0.48
C ARG A 123 1.61 31.25 -0.27
N GLU A 124 1.84 31.74 0.94
CA GLU A 124 2.96 32.61 1.28
C GLU A 124 4.13 31.87 1.94
N LEU A 125 4.04 30.55 2.08
CA LEU A 125 5.12 29.74 2.61
C LEU A 125 6.45 29.99 1.87
N LEU A 126 7.50 30.30 2.64
CA LEU A 126 8.86 30.58 2.19
C LEU A 126 9.06 31.88 1.38
N VAL A 127 8.11 32.82 1.39
CA VAL A 127 8.33 34.18 0.88
C VAL A 127 9.30 34.94 1.81
N PRO A 128 10.32 35.67 1.31
CA PRO A 128 10.63 35.99 -0.09
C PRO A 128 11.61 35.04 -0.80
N ILE A 129 12.04 33.94 -0.16
CA ILE A 129 13.00 32.97 -0.74
C ILE A 129 12.42 32.32 -2.00
N LEU A 130 11.13 31.98 -1.98
CA LEU A 130 10.37 31.50 -3.13
C LEU A 130 9.21 32.47 -3.42
N PRO A 131 8.81 32.65 -4.69
CA PRO A 131 7.63 33.45 -5.01
C PRO A 131 6.35 32.83 -4.45
N ARG A 132 5.33 33.68 -4.21
CA ARG A 132 4.01 33.26 -3.72
C ARG A 132 3.46 32.09 -4.56
N THR A 133 2.91 31.09 -3.89
CA THR A 133 2.30 29.86 -4.43
C THR A 133 3.28 28.81 -4.98
N TYR A 134 4.55 29.11 -5.21
CA TYR A 134 5.49 28.16 -5.83
C TYR A 134 5.74 26.92 -4.96
N LEU A 135 5.91 27.10 -3.65
CA LEU A 135 6.09 25.97 -2.74
C LEU A 135 4.83 25.09 -2.71
N LEU A 136 3.65 25.71 -2.66
CA LEU A 136 2.37 25.00 -2.66
C LEU A 136 2.18 24.16 -3.94
N TRP A 137 2.56 24.70 -5.11
CA TRP A 137 2.59 23.93 -6.35
C TRP A 137 3.60 22.78 -6.30
N GLY A 138 4.79 22.99 -5.73
CA GLY A 138 5.77 21.94 -5.52
C GLY A 138 5.21 20.79 -4.68
N LEU A 139 4.59 21.10 -3.53
CA LEU A 139 3.91 20.11 -2.69
C LEU A 139 2.80 19.38 -3.45
N ARG A 140 2.00 20.10 -4.26
CA ARG A 140 0.95 19.51 -5.10
C ARG A 140 1.52 18.54 -6.14
N LEU A 141 2.61 18.90 -6.82
CA LEU A 141 3.27 18.03 -7.79
C LEU A 141 3.82 16.77 -7.14
N VAL A 142 4.38 16.88 -5.94
CA VAL A 142 4.83 15.72 -5.14
C VAL A 142 3.66 14.79 -4.83
N LEU A 143 2.52 15.32 -4.40
CA LEU A 143 1.33 14.53 -4.08
C LEU A 143 0.75 13.83 -5.32
N ILE A 144 0.66 14.53 -6.45
CA ILE A 144 0.20 13.95 -7.72
C ILE A 144 1.16 12.83 -8.15
N GLY A 145 2.47 13.08 -8.12
CA GLY A 145 3.48 12.08 -8.43
C GLY A 145 3.40 10.86 -7.51
N ALA A 146 3.25 11.09 -6.20
CA ALA A 146 3.10 10.02 -5.22
C ALA A 146 1.83 9.19 -5.48
N LEU A 147 0.70 9.83 -5.76
CA LEU A 147 -0.56 9.14 -6.08
C LEU A 147 -0.42 8.27 -7.34
N VAL A 148 0.12 8.83 -8.44
CA VAL A 148 0.30 8.10 -9.69
C VAL A 148 1.21 6.87 -9.48
N LEU A 149 2.33 7.07 -8.78
CA LEU A 149 3.25 5.98 -8.46
C LEU A 149 2.61 4.94 -7.53
N HIS A 150 1.79 5.37 -6.56
CA HIS A 150 1.05 4.48 -5.66
C HIS A 150 0.08 3.59 -6.44
N LEU A 151 -0.74 4.17 -7.32
CA LEU A 151 -1.69 3.46 -8.16
C LEU A 151 -0.98 2.51 -9.14
N HIS A 152 0.09 2.96 -9.78
CA HIS A 152 0.85 2.14 -10.72
C HIS A 152 1.53 0.96 -10.01
N ALA A 153 2.10 1.16 -8.82
CA ALA A 153 2.67 0.09 -8.00
C ALA A 153 1.58 -0.90 -7.53
N ALA A 154 0.42 -0.41 -7.07
CA ALA A 154 -0.71 -1.23 -6.64
C ALA A 154 -1.25 -2.12 -7.77
N TRP A 155 -1.41 -1.55 -8.97
CA TRP A 155 -1.81 -2.29 -10.16
C TRP A 155 -0.75 -3.31 -10.57
N SER A 156 0.51 -2.90 -10.68
CA SER A 156 1.63 -3.77 -11.04
C SER A 156 1.77 -4.97 -10.10
N LEU A 157 1.69 -4.76 -8.78
CA LEU A 157 1.75 -5.82 -7.78
C LEU A 157 0.52 -6.73 -7.83
N THR A 158 -0.66 -6.17 -8.09
CA THR A 158 -1.88 -6.97 -8.30
C THR A 158 -1.73 -7.91 -9.49
N GLN A 159 -1.18 -7.43 -10.60
CA GLN A 159 -0.96 -8.24 -11.80
C GLN A 159 0.11 -9.30 -11.57
N LEU A 160 1.22 -8.97 -10.89
CA LEU A 160 2.24 -9.95 -10.51
C LEU A 160 1.66 -11.05 -9.60
N ASN A 161 0.89 -10.68 -8.59
CA ASN A 161 0.23 -11.64 -7.68
C ASN A 161 -0.86 -12.49 -8.37
N ARG A 162 -1.44 -12.02 -9.47
CA ARG A 162 -2.36 -12.81 -10.30
C ARG A 162 -1.60 -13.80 -11.17
N LYS A 163 -0.51 -13.38 -11.82
CA LYS A 163 0.32 -14.23 -12.69
C LYS A 163 1.09 -15.31 -11.91
N ALA A 164 1.52 -15.02 -10.69
CA ALA A 164 2.29 -15.95 -9.85
C ALA A 164 1.43 -17.05 -9.18
N ARG A 165 0.09 -17.01 -9.32
CA ARG A 165 -0.80 -18.01 -8.71
C ARG A 165 -0.90 -19.27 -9.57
N SER A 166 0.04 -20.20 -9.39
CA SER A 166 -0.03 -21.56 -9.95
C SER A 166 -0.43 -22.64 -8.92
N VAL A 167 -0.37 -22.35 -7.62
CA VAL A 167 -0.68 -23.30 -6.53
C VAL A 167 -1.77 -22.72 -5.61
N LYS A 168 -2.81 -23.53 -5.30
CA LYS A 168 -3.86 -23.17 -4.33
C LYS A 168 -3.27 -23.11 -2.91
N TYR A 169 -3.80 -22.21 -2.08
CA TYR A 169 -3.40 -22.11 -0.67
C TYR A 169 -3.59 -23.44 0.07
N GLN A 170 -2.61 -23.82 0.89
CA GLN A 170 -2.58 -25.09 1.64
C GLN A 170 -3.67 -25.19 2.73
N SER A 171 -4.21 -24.04 3.18
CA SER A 171 -5.27 -23.95 4.20
C SER A 171 -6.42 -23.07 3.69
N THR A 172 -7.64 -23.57 3.84
CA THR A 172 -8.88 -22.88 3.41
C THR A 172 -9.13 -21.61 4.23
N ARG A 173 -8.80 -21.62 5.53
CA ARG A 173 -8.95 -20.48 6.43
C ARG A 173 -7.98 -19.35 6.09
N ASP A 174 -6.70 -19.67 5.87
CA ASP A 174 -5.70 -18.65 5.54
C ASP A 174 -5.96 -18.04 4.17
N TYR A 175 -6.47 -18.85 3.23
CA TYR A 175 -6.99 -18.37 1.96
C TYR A 175 -8.11 -17.34 2.13
N GLN A 176 -9.10 -17.62 2.98
CA GLN A 176 -10.24 -16.71 3.18
C GLN A 176 -9.80 -15.38 3.80
N ILE A 177 -8.93 -15.40 4.81
CA ILE A 177 -8.42 -14.18 5.47
C ILE A 177 -7.58 -13.34 4.50
N ALA A 178 -6.63 -13.96 3.79
CA ALA A 178 -5.81 -13.26 2.80
C ALA A 178 -6.63 -12.73 1.62
N SER A 179 -7.63 -13.51 1.17
CA SER A 179 -8.60 -13.12 0.14
C SER A 179 -9.39 -11.89 0.58
N PHE A 180 -9.98 -11.92 1.78
CA PHE A 180 -10.79 -10.83 2.30
C PHE A 180 -9.98 -9.54 2.43
N ALA A 181 -8.82 -9.59 3.08
CA ALA A 181 -7.94 -8.42 3.23
C ALA A 181 -7.49 -7.85 1.88
N SER A 182 -7.21 -8.70 0.88
CA SER A 182 -6.82 -8.24 -0.46
C SER A 182 -7.99 -7.66 -1.26
N ARG A 183 -9.22 -8.15 -1.05
CA ARG A 183 -10.43 -7.63 -1.69
C ARG A 183 -10.82 -6.29 -1.06
N SER A 184 -10.83 -6.20 0.27
CA SER A 184 -11.13 -4.96 0.99
C SER A 184 -10.16 -3.85 0.57
N MET A 185 -8.85 -4.13 0.51
CA MET A 185 -7.84 -3.14 0.10
C MET A 185 -8.04 -2.58 -1.31
N ARG A 186 -8.48 -3.41 -2.27
CA ARG A 186 -8.75 -2.93 -3.63
C ARG A 186 -10.01 -2.08 -3.68
N TRP A 187 -11.09 -2.54 -3.06
CA TRP A 187 -12.36 -1.81 -3.06
C TRP A 187 -12.25 -0.49 -2.31
N THR A 188 -11.63 -0.48 -1.12
CA THR A 188 -11.39 0.76 -0.38
C THR A 188 -10.48 1.70 -1.16
N GLY A 189 -9.45 1.20 -1.84
CA GLY A 189 -8.60 2.02 -2.71
C GLY A 189 -9.36 2.67 -3.87
N ILE A 190 -10.28 1.93 -4.51
CA ILE A 190 -11.15 2.47 -5.58
C ILE A 190 -12.11 3.51 -5.02
N THR A 191 -12.74 3.24 -3.87
CA THR A 191 -13.62 4.20 -3.19
C THR A 191 -12.87 5.48 -2.82
N VAL A 192 -11.66 5.37 -2.27
CA VAL A 192 -10.82 6.54 -1.94
C VAL A 192 -10.43 7.31 -3.20
N LEU A 193 -10.13 6.63 -4.31
CA LEU A 193 -9.82 7.32 -5.57
C LEU A 193 -11.03 8.07 -6.13
N ALA A 194 -12.21 7.46 -6.09
CA ALA A 194 -13.46 8.12 -6.48
C ALA A 194 -13.78 9.30 -5.56
N PHE A 195 -13.59 9.13 -4.26
CA PHE A 195 -13.74 10.20 -3.28
C PHE A 195 -12.76 11.34 -3.52
N LEU A 196 -11.49 11.06 -3.84
CA LEU A 196 -10.51 12.10 -4.14
C LEU A 196 -10.95 12.95 -5.35
N ALA A 197 -11.46 12.31 -6.41
CA ALA A 197 -11.97 13.02 -7.57
C ALA A 197 -13.19 13.89 -7.20
N TRP A 198 -14.13 13.36 -6.44
CA TRP A 198 -15.28 14.11 -5.92
C TRP A 198 -14.84 15.29 -5.05
N HIS A 199 -13.97 15.04 -4.07
CA HIS A 199 -13.46 16.02 -3.12
C HIS A 199 -12.79 17.21 -3.81
N LEU A 200 -11.98 16.95 -4.84
CA LEU A 200 -11.38 18.02 -5.63
C LEU A 200 -12.43 18.77 -6.46
N ALA A 201 -13.37 18.07 -7.09
CA ALA A 201 -14.48 18.69 -7.82
C ALA A 201 -15.35 19.57 -6.92
N ASP A 202 -15.52 19.19 -5.65
CA ASP A 202 -16.42 19.84 -4.70
C ASP A 202 -15.77 21.04 -3.99
N LEU A 203 -14.55 20.88 -3.47
CA LEU A 203 -13.91 21.88 -2.60
C LEU A 203 -12.66 22.54 -3.20
N THR A 204 -12.16 22.08 -4.36
CA THR A 204 -11.00 22.70 -5.04
C THR A 204 -11.39 23.41 -6.33
N TRP A 205 -12.26 22.78 -7.13
CA TRP A 205 -12.67 23.31 -8.43
C TRP A 205 -14.10 23.88 -8.45
N GLY A 206 -14.95 23.53 -7.48
CA GLY A 206 -16.34 24.00 -7.40
C GLY A 206 -17.28 23.43 -8.45
N TRP A 207 -16.90 22.40 -9.19
CA TRP A 207 -17.70 21.80 -10.26
C TRP A 207 -19.01 21.16 -9.77
N VAL A 208 -19.05 20.71 -8.52
CA VAL A 208 -20.22 20.03 -7.92
C VAL A 208 -20.73 20.73 -6.66
N ASN A 209 -20.20 21.91 -6.34
CA ASN A 209 -20.61 22.75 -5.24
C ASN A 209 -21.23 24.04 -5.82
N PRO A 210 -22.57 24.14 -5.91
CA PRO A 210 -23.25 25.24 -6.59
C PRO A 210 -22.90 26.62 -6.03
N ASP A 211 -22.67 26.70 -4.72
CA ASP A 211 -22.38 27.94 -4.02
C ASP A 211 -20.88 28.16 -3.85
N PHE A 212 -20.01 27.50 -4.62
CA PHE A 212 -18.57 27.61 -4.44
C PHE A 212 -18.04 29.02 -4.70
N VAL A 213 -17.26 29.56 -3.76
CA VAL A 213 -16.50 30.81 -3.96
C VAL A 213 -15.02 30.61 -3.69
N ARG A 214 -14.18 31.09 -4.60
CA ARG A 214 -12.73 30.92 -4.52
C ARG A 214 -12.15 31.69 -3.33
N GLY A 215 -11.33 31.04 -2.52
CA GLY A 215 -10.68 31.66 -1.36
C GLY A 215 -11.45 31.50 -0.05
N ALA A 216 -12.77 31.32 -0.08
CA ALA A 216 -13.62 31.15 1.09
C ALA A 216 -13.79 29.66 1.47
N ALA A 217 -12.76 29.06 2.06
CA ALA A 217 -12.76 27.65 2.43
C ALA A 217 -13.83 27.32 3.48
N TYR A 218 -14.02 28.17 4.51
CA TYR A 218 -15.05 27.94 5.53
C TYR A 218 -16.45 27.83 4.89
N ARG A 219 -16.82 28.85 4.11
CA ARG A 219 -18.11 28.95 3.42
C ARG A 219 -18.35 27.76 2.47
N ASN A 220 -17.33 27.37 1.70
CA ASN A 220 -17.45 26.26 0.75
C ASN A 220 -17.65 24.91 1.44
N ILE A 221 -17.00 24.70 2.59
CA ILE A 221 -17.16 23.48 3.38
C ILE A 221 -18.58 23.42 3.94
N ASP A 222 -19.08 24.50 4.54
CA ASP A 222 -20.45 24.58 5.04
C ASP A 222 -21.47 24.35 3.91
N ALA A 223 -21.41 25.14 2.83
CA ALA A 223 -22.33 25.02 1.70
C ALA A 223 -22.37 23.61 1.10
N SER A 224 -21.21 22.94 1.04
CA SER A 224 -21.16 21.57 0.55
C SER A 224 -21.77 20.57 1.53
N LEU A 225 -21.34 20.60 2.80
CA LEU A 225 -21.67 19.58 3.80
C LEU A 225 -23.07 19.78 4.41
N SER A 226 -23.67 20.96 4.26
CA SER A 226 -25.08 21.19 4.57
C SER A 226 -26.02 20.38 3.65
N ARG A 227 -25.53 19.93 2.48
CA ARG A 227 -26.25 18.99 1.62
C ARG A 227 -26.08 17.56 2.16
N ILE A 228 -27.13 17.04 2.81
CA ILE A 228 -27.14 15.70 3.45
C ILE A 228 -26.54 14.58 2.57
N PRO A 229 -26.89 14.44 1.27
CA PRO A 229 -26.29 13.38 0.44
C PRO A 229 -24.77 13.49 0.32
N VAL A 230 -24.25 14.73 0.27
CA VAL A 230 -22.81 14.99 0.16
C VAL A 230 -22.13 14.73 1.49
N ALA A 231 -22.70 15.17 2.61
CA ALA A 231 -22.19 14.83 3.93
C ALA A 231 -22.06 13.30 4.14
N LEU A 232 -23.11 12.54 3.78
CA LEU A 232 -23.08 11.08 3.86
C LEU A 232 -21.99 10.47 2.96
N LEU A 233 -21.80 10.99 1.74
CA LEU A 233 -20.73 10.58 0.84
C LEU A 233 -19.35 10.78 1.51
N TYR A 234 -19.11 11.96 2.11
CA TYR A 234 -17.86 12.25 2.82
C TYR A 234 -17.65 11.32 4.02
N ILE A 235 -18.69 11.03 4.80
CA ILE A 235 -18.62 10.12 5.95
C ILE A 235 -18.23 8.70 5.50
N VAL A 236 -18.97 8.13 4.54
CA VAL A 236 -18.72 6.77 4.03
C VAL A 236 -17.34 6.67 3.39
N ALA A 237 -16.94 7.67 2.61
CA ALA A 237 -15.62 7.71 1.99
C ALA A 237 -14.48 7.79 3.01
N ASN A 238 -14.64 8.57 4.09
CA ASN A 238 -13.64 8.63 5.15
C ASN A 238 -13.55 7.33 5.95
N ILE A 239 -14.64 6.62 6.17
CA ILE A 239 -14.61 5.27 6.76
C ILE A 239 -13.82 4.30 5.86
N ALA A 240 -14.08 4.33 4.54
CA ALA A 240 -13.32 3.54 3.57
C ALA A 240 -11.83 3.92 3.55
N LEU A 241 -11.51 5.21 3.66
CA LEU A 241 -10.15 5.73 3.82
C LEU A 241 -9.50 5.18 5.09
N GLY A 242 -10.20 5.17 6.23
CA GLY A 242 -9.71 4.59 7.48
C GLY A 242 -9.34 3.12 7.36
N ILE A 243 -10.20 2.31 6.73
CA ILE A 243 -9.92 0.90 6.45
C ILE A 243 -8.69 0.77 5.54
N HIS A 244 -8.59 1.60 4.50
CA HIS A 244 -7.44 1.65 3.60
C HIS A 244 -6.14 2.00 4.34
N LEU A 245 -6.15 3.02 5.19
CA LEU A 245 -5.02 3.49 5.98
C LEU A 245 -4.57 2.45 7.01
N PHE A 246 -5.51 1.78 7.69
CA PHE A 246 -5.19 0.72 8.63
C PHE A 246 -4.38 -0.40 7.97
N HIS A 247 -4.90 -0.93 6.85
CA HIS A 247 -4.23 -1.98 6.08
C HIS A 247 -2.92 -1.49 5.44
N GLY A 248 -2.93 -0.28 4.87
CA GLY A 248 -1.78 0.36 4.25
C GLY A 248 -0.63 0.53 5.22
N THR A 249 -0.88 1.15 6.38
CA THR A 249 0.10 1.37 7.46
C THR A 249 0.67 0.05 7.97
N TRP A 250 -0.17 -0.97 8.17
CA TRP A 250 0.29 -2.31 8.53
C TRP A 250 1.24 -2.91 7.47
N SER A 251 0.85 -2.86 6.19
CA SER A 251 1.64 -3.42 5.08
C SER A 251 2.93 -2.64 4.78
N LEU A 252 2.95 -1.35 5.10
CA LEU A 252 4.12 -0.48 4.97
C LEU A 252 5.26 -0.98 5.86
N PHE A 253 5.00 -1.31 7.12
CA PHE A 253 6.03 -1.86 8.02
C PHE A 253 6.60 -3.19 7.51
N GLN A 254 5.78 -4.03 6.88
CA GLN A 254 6.26 -5.27 6.27
C GLN A 254 7.14 -5.01 5.06
N SER A 255 6.78 -4.01 4.23
CA SER A 255 7.50 -3.67 3.00
C SER A 255 8.85 -2.99 3.29
N LEU A 256 8.97 -2.24 4.37
CA LEU A 256 10.22 -1.61 4.83
C LEU A 256 11.13 -2.54 5.64
N GLY A 257 10.74 -3.81 5.83
CA GLY A 257 11.56 -4.81 6.54
C GLY A 257 11.42 -4.78 8.07
N ALA A 258 10.58 -3.92 8.63
CA ALA A 258 10.25 -3.88 10.07
C ALA A 258 9.26 -5.00 10.44
N ASN A 259 9.55 -6.24 10.05
CA ASN A 259 8.68 -7.41 10.24
C ASN A 259 9.20 -8.38 11.31
N ASN A 260 9.24 -7.94 12.57
CA ASN A 260 9.56 -8.80 13.70
C ASN A 260 8.29 -9.10 14.53
N PRO A 261 7.91 -10.39 14.73
CA PRO A 261 6.70 -10.78 15.46
C PRO A 261 6.51 -10.09 16.81
N ARG A 262 7.61 -9.78 17.52
CA ARG A 262 7.59 -9.06 18.81
C ARG A 262 6.91 -7.69 18.73
N PHE A 263 7.00 -7.02 17.58
CA PHE A 263 6.40 -5.69 17.35
C PHE A 263 5.07 -5.75 16.59
N ASN A 264 4.47 -6.93 16.38
CA ASN A 264 3.18 -7.03 15.66
C ASN A 264 2.08 -6.24 16.38
N ASN A 265 1.93 -6.41 17.70
CA ASN A 265 0.86 -5.76 18.44
C ASN A 265 1.01 -4.23 18.43
N TRP A 266 2.24 -3.74 18.61
CA TRP A 266 2.53 -2.31 18.54
C TRP A 266 2.25 -1.72 17.14
N ARG A 267 2.69 -2.39 16.06
CA ARG A 267 2.41 -1.95 14.68
C ARG A 267 0.92 -1.92 14.37
N LYS A 268 0.16 -2.91 14.86
CA LYS A 268 -1.29 -2.96 14.70
C LYS A 268 -1.97 -1.84 15.49
N GLY A 269 -1.51 -1.57 16.71
CA GLY A 269 -1.97 -0.45 17.52
C GLY A 269 -1.70 0.90 16.85
N LEU A 270 -0.52 1.10 16.29
CA LEU A 270 -0.18 2.31 15.54
C LEU A 270 -1.04 2.47 14.29
N ALA A 271 -1.20 1.41 13.50
CA ALA A 271 -2.06 1.44 12.31
C ALA A 271 -3.52 1.76 12.66
N ALA A 272 -4.04 1.19 13.76
CA ALA A 272 -5.37 1.50 14.26
C ALA A 272 -5.46 2.94 14.76
N GLY A 273 -4.49 3.41 15.54
CA GLY A 273 -4.47 4.78 16.08
C GLY A 273 -4.47 5.83 14.98
N VAL A 274 -3.60 5.70 13.97
CA VAL A 274 -3.54 6.63 12.83
C VAL A 274 -4.85 6.61 12.05
N ALA A 275 -5.39 5.43 11.74
CA ALA A 275 -6.65 5.32 11.02
C ALA A 275 -7.83 5.93 11.79
N THR A 276 -7.98 5.58 13.07
CA THR A 276 -9.07 6.09 13.92
C THR A 276 -8.98 7.60 14.10
N LEU A 277 -7.79 8.15 14.33
CA LEU A 277 -7.59 9.59 14.47
C LEU A 277 -8.05 10.34 13.22
N ILE A 278 -7.61 9.89 12.04
CA ILE A 278 -7.95 10.51 10.75
C ILE A 278 -9.45 10.39 10.46
N VAL A 279 -10.05 9.23 10.70
CA VAL A 279 -11.49 9.03 10.50
C VAL A 279 -12.28 9.93 11.45
N ALA A 280 -11.94 9.95 12.74
CA ALA A 280 -12.64 10.76 13.72
C ALA A 280 -12.56 12.25 13.38
N GLY A 281 -11.36 12.75 13.05
CA GLY A 281 -11.18 14.15 12.63
C GLY A 281 -11.97 14.48 11.36
N ASN A 282 -11.81 13.70 10.29
CA ASN A 282 -12.48 14.01 9.03
C ASN A 282 -14.01 13.82 9.06
N VAL A 283 -14.51 12.86 9.84
CA VAL A 283 -15.96 12.63 10.00
C VAL A 283 -16.59 13.65 10.94
N SER A 284 -15.81 14.27 11.84
CA SER A 284 -16.33 15.33 12.71
C SER A 284 -16.82 16.54 11.92
N PHE A 285 -16.19 16.88 10.78
CA PHE A 285 -16.58 18.03 9.95
C PHE A 285 -18.03 17.95 9.42
N PRO A 286 -18.43 16.91 8.64
CA PRO A 286 -19.81 16.80 8.17
C PRO A 286 -20.81 16.66 9.31
N ILE A 287 -20.44 16.01 10.42
CA ILE A 287 -21.33 15.92 11.59
C ILE A 287 -21.55 17.31 12.21
N ALA A 288 -20.50 18.11 12.36
CA ALA A 288 -20.59 19.43 12.96
C ALA A 288 -21.42 20.40 12.12
N VAL A 289 -21.28 20.35 10.79
CA VAL A 289 -22.11 21.15 9.86
C VAL A 289 -23.58 20.70 9.94
N LEU A 290 -23.85 19.40 9.83
CA LEU A 290 -25.23 18.89 9.95
C LEU A 290 -25.89 19.15 11.32
N ALA A 291 -25.08 19.31 12.37
CA ALA A 291 -25.56 19.65 13.71
C ALA A 291 -25.74 21.16 13.93
N GLY A 292 -25.38 22.01 12.97
CA GLY A 292 -25.41 23.48 13.12
C GLY A 292 -24.37 24.03 14.10
N ILE A 293 -23.32 23.26 14.42
CA ILE A 293 -22.19 23.74 15.25
C ILE A 293 -21.26 24.60 14.40
N VAL A 294 -21.18 24.30 13.10
CA VAL A 294 -20.38 24.99 12.10
C VAL A 294 -21.36 25.46 11.04
N GLU A 295 -21.55 26.78 10.97
CA GLU A 295 -22.47 27.45 10.04
C GLU A 295 -21.81 28.76 9.61
N TYR A 296 -21.83 29.04 8.31
CA TYR A 296 -21.29 30.27 7.77
C TYR A 296 -22.24 31.44 8.08
N ASP A 297 -21.67 32.52 8.59
CA ASP A 297 -22.36 33.77 8.89
C ASP A 297 -21.71 34.91 8.07
N PRO A 298 -22.40 35.47 7.07
CA PRO A 298 -21.87 36.55 6.24
C PRO A 298 -21.63 37.84 7.04
N ASP A 299 -22.36 38.06 8.13
CA ASP A 299 -22.24 39.26 8.98
C ASP A 299 -21.11 39.12 10.02
N ALA A 300 -20.51 37.92 10.13
CA ALA A 300 -19.43 37.67 11.07
C ALA A 300 -18.06 38.14 10.56
N VAL A 301 -17.92 38.44 9.27
CA VAL A 301 -16.66 38.88 8.65
C VAL A 301 -16.70 40.35 8.22
N THR A 302 -15.56 41.04 8.27
CA THR A 302 -15.49 42.48 7.91
C THR A 302 -15.46 42.74 6.41
N HIS A 303 -15.05 41.75 5.61
CA HIS A 303 -15.16 41.77 4.15
C HIS A 303 -16.04 40.60 3.74
N SER A 304 -17.26 40.88 3.26
CA SER A 304 -18.08 39.84 2.67
C SER A 304 -17.42 39.39 1.37
N VAL A 305 -17.43 38.08 1.14
CA VAL A 305 -16.91 37.45 -0.08
C VAL A 305 -17.57 38.03 -1.34
N GLU A 306 -18.75 38.66 -1.20
CA GLU A 306 -19.49 39.35 -2.26
C GLU A 306 -18.83 40.67 -2.70
N ALA A 307 -18.10 41.38 -1.83
CA ALA A 307 -17.49 42.66 -2.15
C ALA A 307 -16.38 42.55 -3.24
N GLU A 308 -15.69 41.41 -3.31
CA GLU A 308 -14.68 41.15 -4.36
C GLU A 308 -15.31 40.87 -5.74
N GLU A 309 -16.56 40.39 -5.79
CA GLU A 309 -17.26 40.11 -7.05
C GLU A 309 -17.89 41.37 -7.64
N THR A 310 -18.19 42.37 -6.81
CA THR A 310 -18.78 43.65 -7.26
C THR A 310 -17.78 44.79 -7.51
N GLY A 311 -16.50 44.61 -7.18
CA GLY A 311 -15.45 45.56 -7.58
C GLY A 311 -15.72 47.02 -7.16
N GLU A 312 -16.04 47.23 -5.88
CA GLU A 312 -16.14 48.55 -5.27
C GLU A 312 -15.09 48.72 -4.15
#